data_AF-A0A943GZM1-F1
#
_entry.id   AF-A0A943GZM1-F1
#
_cell.length_a   1.000
_cell.length_b   1.000
_cell.length_c   1.000
_cell.angle_alpha   90.00
_cell.angle_beta   90.00
_cell.angle_gamma   90.00
#
_symmetry.space_group_name_H-M   'P 1'
#
loop_
_entity.id
_entity.type
_entity.pdbx_description
1 polymer ?
#
loop_
_entity_poly.entity_id
_entity_poly.type
_entity_poly.pdbx_seq_one_letter_code
_entity_poly.pdbx_strand_id
1 'polypeptide(L)'
;MISLKGWISIPFLKKSDFKGSYCGMRYRLSKINAEQKDQIQAQIWKGPKSYDQTEEEMETEQFPFSAQGIEEAVSWLNEKYKEKKALWDQVTYR
;
A
#
# COMPACT_ATOMS: atom_id res chain seq x y z
N MET A 1 -13.06 1.14 5.23
CA MET A 1 -12.19 2.08 4.48
C MET A 1 -10.87 2.13 5.20
N ILE A 2 -9.76 1.99 4.49
CA ILE A 2 -8.41 2.08 5.05
C ILE A 2 -8.18 3.52 5.48
N SER A 3 -7.82 3.74 6.75
CA SER A 3 -7.44 5.05 7.27
C SER A 3 -6.13 4.89 8.04
N LEU A 4 -5.08 5.53 7.56
CA LEU A 4 -3.75 5.50 8.18
C LEU A 4 -3.37 6.83 8.83
N LYS A 5 -4.30 7.79 8.82
CA LYS A 5 -4.11 9.13 9.38
C LYS A 5 -3.84 9.03 10.88
N GLY A 6 -2.67 9.49 11.31
CA GLY A 6 -2.21 9.43 12.71
C GLY A 6 -1.46 8.14 13.09
N TRP A 7 -1.57 7.07 12.28
CA TRP A 7 -0.83 5.82 12.50
C TRP A 7 0.50 5.82 11.75
N ILE A 8 0.52 6.40 10.54
CA ILE A 8 1.75 6.64 9.79
C ILE A 8 2.10 8.12 9.82
N SER A 9 3.39 8.37 10.02
CA SER A 9 3.99 9.69 9.93
C SER A 9 5.23 9.62 9.06
N ILE A 10 5.62 10.77 8.52
CA ILE A 10 6.85 10.92 7.74
C ILE A 10 8.10 10.44 8.50
N PRO A 11 8.28 10.77 9.79
CA PRO A 11 9.37 10.21 10.60
C PRO A 11 9.33 8.68 10.73
N PHE A 12 8.14 8.09 10.75
CA PHE A 12 7.97 6.63 10.81
C PHE A 12 8.45 5.98 9.50
N LEU A 13 7.96 6.44 8.34
CA LEU A 13 8.38 5.93 7.03
C LEU A 13 9.87 6.14 6.74
N LYS A 14 10.49 7.14 7.39
CA LYS A 14 11.94 7.36 7.34
C LYS A 14 12.74 6.27 8.06
N LYS A 15 12.16 5.62 9.08
CA LYS A 15 12.82 4.62 9.92
C LYS A 15 12.42 3.19 9.58
N SER A 16 11.20 2.98 9.10
CA SER A 16 10.64 1.65 8.89
C SER A 16 9.55 1.67 7.82
N ASP A 17 9.46 0.56 7.09
CA ASP A 17 8.38 0.32 6.16
C ASP A 17 7.09 -0.01 6.90
N PHE A 18 5.98 0.55 6.43
CA PHE A 18 4.66 0.17 6.91
C PHE A 18 4.10 -0.97 6.07
N LYS A 19 3.51 -1.97 6.71
CA LYS A 19 2.83 -3.08 6.05
C LYS A 19 1.47 -3.26 6.70
N GLY A 20 0.44 -3.44 5.89
CA GLY A 20 -0.92 -3.63 6.37
C GLY A 20 -1.67 -4.65 5.52
N SER A 21 -2.82 -5.07 6.04
CA SER A 21 -3.77 -5.88 5.32
C SER A 21 -5.18 -5.34 5.56
N TYR A 22 -6.02 -5.46 4.55
CA TYR A 22 -7.41 -5.02 4.60
C TYR A 22 -8.25 -5.95 3.73
N CYS A 23 -9.18 -6.70 4.34
CA CYS A 23 -10.15 -7.56 3.66
C CYS A 23 -9.55 -8.39 2.49
N GLY A 24 -8.46 -9.12 2.74
CA GLY A 24 -7.79 -9.95 1.72
C GLY A 24 -6.76 -9.22 0.84
N MET A 25 -6.77 -7.88 0.80
CA MET A 25 -5.75 -7.05 0.15
C MET A 25 -4.56 -6.84 1.11
N ARG A 26 -3.33 -7.03 0.62
CA ARG A 26 -2.13 -6.65 1.35
C ARG A 26 -1.50 -5.43 0.73
N TYR A 27 -0.93 -4.57 1.58
CA TYR A 27 -0.30 -3.35 1.14
C TYR A 27 0.96 -3.03 1.94
N ARG A 28 1.89 -2.33 1.30
CA ARG A 28 3.13 -1.84 1.88
C ARG A 28 3.36 -0.39 1.49
N LEU A 29 3.75 0.43 2.45
CA LEU A 29 4.25 1.78 2.23
C LEU A 29 5.71 1.81 2.66
N SER A 30 6.61 2.10 1.73
CA SER A 30 8.04 2.21 2.00
C SER A 30 8.59 3.51 1.47
N LYS A 31 9.63 4.03 2.09
CA LYS A 31 10.37 5.16 1.55
C LYS A 31 11.26 4.67 0.41
N ILE A 32 11.16 5.31 -0.75
CA ILE A 32 12.10 5.13 -1.87
C ILE A 32 12.81 6.45 -2.15
N ASN A 33 14.00 6.38 -2.73
CA ASN A 33 14.69 7.55 -3.26
C ASN A 33 14.62 7.47 -4.79
N ALA A 34 13.68 8.22 -5.37
CA ALA A 34 13.51 8.33 -6.81
C ALA A 34 14.12 9.67 -7.26
N GLU A 35 15.05 9.63 -8.21
CA GLU A 35 15.67 10.84 -8.79
C GLU A 35 16.21 11.84 -7.75
N GLN A 36 16.90 11.35 -6.72
CA GLN A 36 17.45 12.13 -5.59
C GLN A 36 16.41 12.76 -4.66
N LYS A 37 15.11 12.47 -4.83
CA LYS A 37 14.04 12.91 -3.93
C LYS A 37 13.48 11.74 -3.14
N ASP A 38 13.22 12.01 -1.86
CA ASP A 38 12.50 11.07 -1.02
C ASP A 38 11.04 11.00 -1.49
N GLN A 39 10.55 9.78 -1.74
CA GLN A 39 9.17 9.48 -2.11
C GLN A 39 8.63 8.30 -1.30
N ILE A 40 7.31 8.20 -1.24
CA ILE A 40 6.58 7.10 -0.60
C ILE A 40 6.11 6.18 -1.71
N GLN A 41 6.54 4.93 -1.66
CA GLN A 41 6.07 3.89 -2.56
C GLN A 41 4.95 3.11 -1.88
N ALA A 42 3.75 3.14 -2.45
CA ALA A 42 2.63 2.30 -2.08
C ALA A 42 2.59 1.08 -2.99
N GLN A 43 2.57 -0.11 -2.40
CA GLN A 43 2.48 -1.37 -3.12
C GLN A 43 1.26 -2.12 -2.62
N ILE A 44 0.46 -2.69 -3.52
CA ILE A 44 -0.64 -3.60 -3.19
C ILE A 44 -0.52 -4.92 -3.94
N TRP A 45 -0.97 -5.99 -3.30
CA TRP A 45 -1.04 -7.32 -3.91
C TRP A 45 -2.13 -8.18 -3.28
N LYS A 46 -2.56 -9.21 -4.01
CA LYS A 46 -3.60 -10.17 -3.60
C LYS A 46 -3.02 -11.30 -2.77
N GLY A 47 -3.52 -11.44 -1.54
CA GLY A 47 -3.31 -12.66 -0.75
C GLY A 47 -4.09 -13.84 -1.35
N PRO A 48 -3.66 -15.11 -1.18
CA PRO A 48 -2.74 -15.60 -0.16
C PRO A 48 -1.34 -15.91 -0.69
N LYS A 49 -1.05 -15.72 -1.98
CA LYS A 49 0.25 -16.06 -2.56
C LYS A 49 1.34 -15.12 -2.04
N SER A 50 2.46 -15.70 -1.65
CA SER A 50 3.67 -14.98 -1.26
C SER A 50 4.24 -14.21 -2.45
N TYR A 51 4.97 -13.13 -2.18
CA TYR A 51 5.63 -12.26 -3.17
C TYR A 51 6.33 -13.05 -4.31
N ASP A 52 6.92 -14.21 -4.01
CA ASP A 52 7.57 -15.15 -4.95
C ASP A 52 6.66 -15.82 -6.00
N GLN A 53 5.34 -15.86 -5.82
CA GLN A 53 4.41 -16.59 -6.71
C GLN A 53 3.43 -15.67 -7.47
N THR A 54 3.62 -14.36 -7.34
CA THR A 54 2.68 -13.34 -7.82
C THR A 54 3.45 -12.38 -8.72
N GLU A 55 4.01 -12.89 -9.83
CA GLU A 55 4.78 -12.08 -10.78
C GLU A 55 3.92 -11.08 -11.58
N GLU A 56 2.58 -11.21 -11.61
CA GLU A 56 1.75 -10.49 -12.60
C GLU A 56 0.85 -9.35 -12.08
N GLU A 57 0.48 -9.28 -10.78
CA GLU A 57 -0.48 -8.26 -10.30
C GLU A 57 -0.06 -7.62 -8.97
N MET A 58 1.14 -7.04 -8.93
CA MET A 58 1.48 -6.06 -7.90
C MET A 58 1.33 -4.66 -8.48
N GLU A 59 0.41 -3.87 -7.92
CA GLU A 59 0.29 -2.47 -8.30
C GLU A 59 1.16 -1.64 -7.37
N THR A 60 1.96 -0.77 -7.97
CA THR A 60 2.89 0.09 -7.25
C THR A 60 2.71 1.52 -7.72
N GLU A 61 2.55 2.43 -6.76
CA GLU A 61 2.34 3.85 -7.00
C GLU A 61 3.32 4.64 -6.14
N GLN A 62 3.80 5.77 -6.65
CA GLN A 62 4.78 6.62 -5.98
C GLN A 62 4.16 7.97 -5.65
N PHE A 63 4.35 8.40 -4.41
CA PHE A 63 3.79 9.62 -3.85
C PHE A 63 4.91 10.50 -3.29
N PRO A 64 4.70 11.82 -3.19
CA PRO A 64 5.65 12.70 -2.53
C PRO A 64 5.87 12.30 -1.06
N PHE A 65 7.10 12.42 -0.55
CA PHE A 65 7.41 12.16 0.87
C PHE A 65 6.93 13.31 1.78
N SER A 66 5.61 13.47 1.87
CA SER A 66 4.92 14.49 2.65
C SER A 66 3.71 13.89 3.36
N ALA A 67 3.16 14.62 4.35
CA ALA A 67 1.92 14.22 5.01
C ALA A 67 0.76 14.06 4.01
N GLN A 68 0.72 14.92 2.98
CA GLN A 68 -0.24 14.82 1.88
C GLN A 68 -0.03 13.54 1.06
N GLY A 69 1.22 13.18 0.74
CA GLY A 69 1.49 11.95 -0.01
C GLY A 69 1.07 10.67 0.74
N ILE A 70 1.05 10.69 2.07
CA ILE A 70 0.45 9.60 2.87
C ILE A 70 -1.07 9.55 2.66
N GLU A 71 -1.74 10.70 2.66
CA GLU A 71 -3.19 10.76 2.42
C GLU A 71 -3.54 10.33 0.99
N GLU A 72 -2.75 10.75 -0.01
CA GLU A 72 -2.88 10.32 -1.40
C GLU A 72 -2.70 8.80 -1.54
N ALA A 73 -1.64 8.25 -0.92
CA ALA A 73 -1.41 6.81 -0.90
C ALA A 73 -2.60 6.05 -0.28
N VAL A 74 -3.16 6.54 0.82
CA VAL A 74 -4.35 5.95 1.45
C VAL A 74 -5.58 6.07 0.55
N SER A 75 -5.76 7.19 -0.13
CA SER A 75 -6.86 7.37 -1.10
C SER A 75 -6.76 6.33 -2.20
N TRP A 76 -5.56 6.17 -2.78
CA TRP A 76 -5.28 5.18 -3.81
C TRP A 76 -5.53 3.75 -3.32
N LEU A 77 -5.09 3.39 -2.12
CA LEU A 77 -5.40 2.08 -1.51
C LEU A 77 -6.91 1.83 -1.41
N ASN A 78 -7.68 2.84 -1.03
CA ASN A 78 -9.14 2.74 -0.96
C ASN A 78 -9.80 2.63 -2.33
N GLU A 79 -9.29 3.36 -3.33
CA GLU A 79 -9.77 3.27 -4.71
C GLU A 79 -9.54 1.88 -5.29
N LYS A 80 -8.32 1.35 -5.16
CA LYS A 80 -7.98 -0.01 -5.61
C LYS A 80 -8.78 -1.08 -4.88
N TYR A 81 -9.01 -0.90 -3.58
CA TYR A 81 -9.92 -1.78 -2.85
C TYR A 81 -11.35 -1.70 -3.39
N LYS A 82 -11.88 -0.52 -3.70
CA LYS A 82 -13.24 -0.36 -4.24
C LYS A 82 -13.37 -0.95 -5.64
N GLU A 83 -12.42 -0.65 -6.51
CA GLU A 83 -12.39 -1.11 -7.91
C GLU A 83 -12.40 -2.64 -7.99
N LYS A 84 -11.62 -3.28 -7.12
CA LYS A 84 -11.46 -4.74 -7.09
C LYS A 84 -12.11 -5.38 -5.85
N LYS A 85 -13.11 -4.74 -5.24
CA LYS A 85 -13.72 -5.18 -3.94
C LYS A 85 -14.16 -6.63 -3.96
N ALA A 86 -14.84 -7.05 -5.02
CA ALA A 86 -15.31 -8.42 -5.19
C ALA A 86 -14.15 -9.42 -5.30
N LEU A 87 -13.01 -9.03 -5.86
CA LEU A 87 -11.81 -9.87 -5.95
C LEU A 87 -11.12 -10.03 -4.60
N TRP A 88 -11.09 -8.96 -3.78
CA TRP A 88 -10.48 -8.98 -2.45
C TRP A 88 -11.34 -9.74 -1.44
N ASP A 89 -12.65 -9.51 -1.41
CA ASP A 89 -13.60 -10.19 -0.50
C ASP A 89 -13.71 -11.70 -0.80
N GLN A 90 -13.41 -12.14 -2.03
CA GLN A 90 -13.34 -13.57 -2.39
C GLN A 90 -12.11 -14.27 -1.79
N VAL A 91 -11.09 -13.55 -1.32
CA VAL A 91 -9.91 -14.14 -0.66
C VAL A 91 -10.32 -14.61 0.73
N THR A 92 -10.87 -15.82 0.79
CA THR A 92 -11.23 -16.50 2.04
C THR A 92 -10.11 -17.47 2.38
N TYR A 93 -9.52 -17.36 3.58
CA TYR A 93 -8.64 -18.41 4.10
C TYR A 93 -9.50 -19.66 4.29
N ARG A 94 -9.29 -20.66 3.43
CA ARG A 94 -9.95 -21.96 3.50
C ARG A 94 -9.14 -22.90 4.38
#